data_AF-A0A521B7Y6-F1
#
_entry.id   AF-A0A521B7Y6-F1
#
_cell.length_a   1.000
_cell.length_b   1.000
_cell.length_c   1.000
_cell.angle_alpha   90.00
_cell.angle_beta   90.00
_cell.angle_gamma   90.00
#
_symmetry.space_group_name_H-M   'P 1'
#
loop_
_entity.id
_entity.type
_entity.pdbx_description
1 polymer ?
#
loop_
_entity_poly.entity_id
_entity_poly.type
_entity_poly.pdbx_seq_one_letter_code
_entity_poly.pdbx_strand_id
1 'polypeptide(L)'
;MKKNFFERFSDRVVCITGSPGAFVGVSLLVVIWAVCGPIFNYSETWQLVINTGTTIITFLMVFLIQKTQNKDSKAIQIKLNELIASYEKASNRLVDIEDLTEEELDQLHKYYEKLGKLSNESKPSSNSAGQQHRYK
;
A
#
# COMPACT_ATOMS: atom_id res chain seq x y z
N MET A 1 -22.51 -5.07 8.67
CA MET A 1 -22.34 -4.09 7.57
C MET A 1 -22.72 -4.77 6.25
N LYS A 2 -23.75 -4.29 5.55
CA LYS A 2 -24.17 -4.84 4.25
C LYS A 2 -23.01 -4.63 3.28
N LYS A 3 -22.39 -5.71 2.77
CA LYS A 3 -21.41 -5.60 1.67
C LYS A 3 -22.12 -4.89 0.51
N ASN A 4 -21.71 -3.66 0.21
CA ASN A 4 -22.26 -2.89 -0.88
C ASN A 4 -22.11 -3.71 -2.17
N PHE A 5 -23.11 -3.70 -3.05
CA PHE A 5 -23.10 -4.47 -4.30
C PHE A 5 -21.80 -4.26 -5.09
N PHE A 6 -21.31 -3.02 -5.10
CA PHE A 6 -20.03 -2.62 -5.68
C PHE A 6 -18.83 -3.33 -5.05
N GLU A 7 -18.78 -3.48 -3.72
CA GLU A 7 -17.65 -4.15 -3.05
C GLU A 7 -17.61 -5.65 -3.37
N ARG A 8 -18.76 -6.34 -3.42
CA ARG A 8 -18.80 -7.76 -3.82
C ARG A 8 -18.44 -7.94 -5.29
N PHE A 9 -18.83 -7.00 -6.14
CA PHE A 9 -18.50 -7.01 -7.56
C PHE A 9 -17.00 -6.79 -7.76
N SER A 10 -16.44 -5.73 -7.17
CA SER A 10 -15.00 -5.41 -7.26
C SER A 10 -14.13 -6.53 -6.71
N ASP A 11 -14.45 -7.08 -5.53
CA ASP A 11 -13.70 -8.20 -4.94
C ASP A 11 -13.71 -9.43 -5.86
N ARG A 12 -14.85 -9.74 -6.51
CA ARG A 12 -14.94 -10.85 -7.48
C ARG A 12 -14.16 -10.56 -8.76
N VAL A 13 -14.30 -9.37 -9.32
CA VAL A 13 -13.63 -9.00 -10.57
C VAL A 13 -12.11 -9.07 -10.39
N VAL A 14 -11.58 -8.51 -9.29
CA VAL A 14 -10.14 -8.56 -8.98
C VAL A 14 -9.66 -10.00 -8.74
N CYS A 15 -10.45 -10.82 -8.04
CA CYS A 15 -10.10 -12.22 -7.81
C CYS A 15 -10.10 -13.05 -9.11
N ILE A 16 -11.08 -12.82 -9.98
CA ILE A 16 -11.17 -13.50 -11.28
C ILE A 16 -10.01 -13.06 -12.17
N THR A 17 -9.74 -11.76 -12.31
CA THR A 17 -8.66 -11.25 -13.16
C THR A 17 -7.26 -11.66 -12.69
N GLY A 18 -7.07 -11.91 -11.39
CA GLY A 18 -5.83 -12.44 -10.84
C GLY A 18 -5.63 -13.96 -10.99
N SER A 19 -6.63 -14.70 -11.50
CA SER A 19 -6.56 -16.16 -11.60
C SER A 19 -5.84 -16.64 -12.88
N PRO A 20 -5.14 -17.79 -12.84
CA PRO A 20 -4.54 -18.39 -14.04
C PRO A 20 -5.55 -18.65 -15.17
N GLY A 21 -6.80 -18.99 -14.81
CA GLY A 21 -7.87 -19.22 -15.79
C GLY A 21 -8.26 -17.95 -16.56
N ALA A 22 -8.26 -16.79 -15.91
CA ALA A 22 -8.50 -15.52 -16.61
C ALA A 22 -7.37 -15.17 -17.57
N PHE A 23 -6.11 -15.43 -17.21
CA PHE A 23 -4.99 -15.23 -18.12
C PHE A 23 -5.13 -16.06 -19.40
N VAL A 24 -5.49 -17.34 -19.28
CA VAL A 24 -5.75 -18.21 -20.43
C VAL A 24 -6.94 -17.69 -21.25
N GLY A 25 -8.03 -17.29 -20.61
CA GLY A 25 -9.21 -16.74 -21.29
C GLY A 25 -8.92 -15.46 -22.08
N VAL A 26 -8.19 -14.50 -21.48
CA VAL A 26 -7.77 -13.27 -22.15
C VAL A 26 -6.80 -13.57 -23.29
N SER A 27 -5.85 -14.49 -23.09
CA SER A 27 -4.91 -14.91 -24.14
C SER A 27 -5.64 -15.50 -25.34
N LEU A 28 -6.62 -16.38 -25.10
CA LEU A 28 -7.47 -16.94 -26.15
C LEU A 28 -8.27 -15.86 -26.89
N LEU A 29 -8.81 -14.88 -26.17
CA LEU A 29 -9.54 -13.75 -26.76
C LEU A 29 -8.63 -12.95 -27.70
N VAL A 30 -7.40 -12.64 -27.28
CA VAL A 30 -6.40 -11.95 -28.11
C VAL A 30 -6.05 -12.76 -29.35
N VAL A 31 -5.87 -14.08 -29.22
CA VAL A 31 -5.60 -14.98 -30.36
C VAL A 31 -6.78 -14.98 -31.34
N ILE A 32 -8.02 -15.12 -30.86
CA ILE A 32 -9.22 -15.08 -31.72
C ILE A 32 -9.31 -13.74 -32.46
N TRP A 33 -9.10 -12.63 -31.75
CA TRP A 33 -9.08 -11.31 -32.37
C TRP A 33 -8.01 -11.19 -33.47
N ALA A 34 -6.80 -11.67 -33.21
CA ALA A 34 -5.70 -11.68 -34.18
C ALA A 34 -6.01 -12.53 -35.42
N VAL A 35 -6.61 -13.72 -35.24
CA VAL A 35 -7.03 -14.61 -36.33
C VAL A 35 -8.18 -14.01 -37.16
N CYS A 36 -9.02 -13.15 -36.57
CA CYS A 36 -10.02 -12.37 -37.31
C CYS A 36 -9.39 -11.24 -38.14
N GLY A 37 -8.16 -10.80 -37.85
CA GLY A 37 -7.48 -9.69 -38.53
C GLY A 37 -7.41 -9.80 -40.06
N PRO A 38 -7.03 -10.95 -40.65
CA PRO A 38 -7.03 -11.16 -42.10
C PRO A 38 -8.39 -10.96 -42.77
N ILE A 39 -9.50 -11.31 -42.10
CA ILE A 39 -10.87 -11.13 -42.63
C ILE A 39 -11.19 -9.63 -42.77
N PHE A 40 -10.68 -8.81 -41.85
CA PHE A 40 -10.87 -7.37 -41.83
C PHE A 40 -9.71 -6.59 -42.46
N ASN A 41 -8.81 -7.27 -43.19
CA ASN A 41 -7.61 -6.69 -43.80
C ASN A 41 -6.77 -5.84 -42.81
N TYR A 42 -6.76 -6.19 -41.52
CA TYR A 42 -6.09 -5.42 -40.47
C TYR A 42 -6.47 -3.93 -40.45
N SER A 43 -7.72 -3.61 -40.80
CA SER A 43 -8.23 -2.23 -40.88
C SER A 43 -8.06 -1.41 -39.60
N GLU A 44 -8.03 -0.08 -39.76
CA GLU A 44 -7.99 0.88 -38.65
C GLU A 44 -9.13 0.65 -37.64
N THR A 45 -10.34 0.35 -38.12
CA THR A 45 -11.49 0.05 -37.24
C THR A 45 -11.26 -1.20 -36.41
N TRP A 46 -10.65 -2.25 -36.99
CA TRP A 46 -10.36 -3.49 -36.28
C TRP A 46 -9.31 -3.29 -35.17
N GLN A 47 -8.30 -2.45 -35.40
CA GLN A 47 -7.31 -2.05 -34.39
C GLN A 47 -7.93 -1.11 -33.33
N LEU A 48 -8.76 -0.17 -33.75
CA LEU A 48 -9.41 0.79 -32.86
C LEU A 48 -10.27 0.10 -31.80
N VAL A 49 -10.98 -0.97 -32.18
CA VAL A 49 -11.85 -1.72 -31.26
C VAL A 49 -11.04 -2.31 -30.09
N ILE A 50 -9.89 -2.96 -30.34
CA ILE A 50 -9.10 -3.54 -29.24
C ILE A 50 -8.42 -2.46 -28.40
N ASN A 51 -7.90 -1.40 -29.04
CA ASN A 51 -7.20 -0.32 -28.35
C ASN A 51 -8.16 0.46 -27.44
N THR A 52 -9.34 0.81 -27.96
CA THR A 52 -10.38 1.51 -27.20
C THR A 52 -10.91 0.63 -26.08
N GLY A 53 -11.21 -0.63 -26.36
CA GLY A 53 -11.70 -1.58 -25.35
C GLY A 53 -10.70 -1.78 -24.21
N THR A 54 -9.44 -2.02 -24.54
CA THR A 54 -8.38 -2.23 -23.55
C THR A 54 -8.15 -0.97 -22.71
N THR A 55 -8.23 0.22 -23.32
CA THR A 55 -8.10 1.49 -22.58
C THR A 55 -9.20 1.67 -21.55
N ILE A 56 -10.46 1.41 -21.93
CA ILE A 56 -11.60 1.49 -21.00
C ILE A 56 -11.44 0.47 -19.87
N ILE A 57 -11.10 -0.79 -20.19
CA ILE A 57 -10.88 -1.84 -19.18
C ILE A 57 -9.76 -1.45 -18.23
N THR A 58 -8.65 -0.94 -18.76
CA THR A 58 -7.50 -0.50 -17.96
C THR A 58 -7.88 0.63 -17.01
N PHE A 59 -8.61 1.64 -17.52
CA PHE A 59 -9.09 2.75 -16.69
C PHE A 59 -9.97 2.25 -15.55
N LEU A 60 -10.92 1.36 -15.82
CA LEU A 60 -11.74 0.73 -14.80
C LEU A 60 -10.91 -0.10 -13.81
N MET A 61 -9.90 -0.83 -14.30
CA MET A 61 -9.02 -1.65 -13.48
C MET A 61 -8.22 -0.82 -12.48
N VAL A 62 -7.78 0.39 -12.87
CA VAL A 62 -7.09 1.33 -11.95
C VAL A 62 -7.98 1.64 -10.74
N PHE A 63 -9.25 1.96 -10.94
CA PHE A 63 -10.18 2.21 -9.82
C PHE A 63 -10.42 0.97 -8.96
N LEU A 64 -10.53 -0.21 -9.59
CA LEU A 64 -10.72 -1.48 -8.87
C LEU A 64 -9.50 -1.82 -8.00
N ILE A 65 -8.30 -1.65 -8.54
CA ILE A 65 -7.03 -1.83 -7.82
C ILE A 65 -6.95 -0.83 -6.67
N GLN A 66 -7.20 0.46 -6.91
CA GLN A 66 -7.17 1.50 -5.87
C GLN A 66 -8.16 1.22 -4.74
N LYS A 67 -9.38 0.75 -5.06
CA LYS A 67 -10.38 0.38 -4.04
C LYS A 67 -9.92 -0.81 -3.20
N THR A 68 -9.31 -1.81 -3.82
CA THR A 68 -8.77 -2.99 -3.12
C THR A 68 -7.58 -2.59 -2.24
N GLN A 69 -6.62 -1.83 -2.79
CA GLN A 69 -5.47 -1.32 -2.07
C GLN A 69 -5.86 -0.43 -0.89
N ASN A 70 -6.82 0.48 -1.05
CA ASN A 70 -7.29 1.34 0.04
C ASN A 70 -7.87 0.53 1.22
N LYS A 71 -8.57 -0.58 0.93
CA LYS A 71 -9.10 -1.47 1.97
C LYS A 71 -7.98 -2.24 2.67
N ASP A 72 -7.01 -2.75 1.92
CA ASP A 72 -5.88 -3.50 2.48
C ASP A 72 -4.96 -2.60 3.33
N SER A 73 -4.71 -1.35 2.89
CA SER A 73 -3.96 -0.35 3.68
C SER A 73 -4.60 -0.08 5.04
N LYS A 74 -5.93 0.09 5.10
CA LYS A 74 -6.66 0.25 6.36
C LYS A 74 -6.57 -0.98 7.26
N ALA A 75 -6.61 -2.17 6.67
CA ALA A 75 -6.48 -3.40 7.45
C ALA A 75 -5.07 -3.55 8.05
N ILE A 76 -4.03 -3.09 7.35
CA ILE A 76 -2.65 -3.05 7.87
C ILE A 76 -2.55 -2.05 9.03
N GLN A 77 -3.10 -0.85 8.87
CA GLN A 77 -3.15 0.18 9.93
C GLN A 77 -3.77 -0.35 11.23
N ILE A 78 -4.98 -0.92 11.15
CA ILE A 78 -5.66 -1.49 12.33
C ILE A 78 -4.83 -2.59 13.01
N LYS A 79 -4.22 -3.48 12.22
CA LYS A 79 -3.35 -4.54 12.77
C LYS A 79 -2.11 -3.99 13.46
N LEU A 80 -1.51 -2.94 12.91
CA LEU A 80 -0.37 -2.26 13.54
C LEU A 80 -0.79 -1.54 14.81
N ASN A 81 -1.94 -0.85 14.80
CA ASN A 81 -2.48 -0.17 15.98
C ASN A 81 -2.75 -1.15 17.13
N GLU A 82 -3.33 -2.33 16.84
CA GLU A 82 -3.50 -3.39 17.83
C GLU A 82 -2.15 -3.88 18.41
N LEU A 83 -1.14 -4.10 17.55
CA LEU A 83 0.20 -4.52 17.99
C LEU A 83 0.87 -3.45 18.86
N ILE A 84 0.78 -2.17 18.48
CA ILE A 84 1.33 -1.04 19.24
C ILE A 84 0.60 -0.92 20.59
N ALA A 85 -0.73 -0.96 20.59
CA ALA A 85 -1.54 -0.87 21.82
C ALA A 85 -1.28 -2.05 22.77
N SER A 86 -1.01 -3.25 22.25
CA SER A 86 -0.68 -4.43 23.07
C SER A 86 0.70 -4.38 23.72
N TYR A 87 1.58 -3.45 23.30
CA TYR A 87 2.93 -3.31 23.83
C TYR A 87 2.96 -2.30 24.98
N GLU A 88 3.17 -2.80 26.22
CA GLU A 88 3.09 -2.04 27.49
C GLU A 88 3.99 -0.78 27.58
N LYS A 89 5.02 -0.68 26.72
CA LYS A 89 5.93 0.48 26.63
C LYS A 89 5.68 1.38 25.41
N ALA A 90 4.72 1.05 24.55
CA ALA A 90 4.37 1.89 23.43
C ALA A 90 3.52 3.08 23.91
N SER A 91 3.90 4.28 23.52
CA SER A 91 3.11 5.48 23.82
C SER A 91 1.80 5.42 23.03
N ASN A 92 0.66 5.50 23.70
CA ASN A 92 -0.68 5.56 23.09
C ASN A 92 -0.84 6.72 22.08
N ARG A 93 0.15 7.63 21.98
CA ARG A 93 0.23 8.72 20.98
C ARG A 93 0.79 8.29 19.62
N LEU A 94 1.29 7.05 19.47
CA LEU A 94 1.62 6.47 18.16
C LEU A 94 0.46 5.65 17.57
N VAL A 95 -0.55 5.35 18.37
CA VAL A 95 -1.77 4.68 17.93
C VAL A 95 -2.54 5.68 17.06
N ASP A 96 -3.00 5.25 15.89
CA ASP A 96 -3.74 6.06 14.91
C ASP A 96 -2.95 7.25 14.32
N ILE A 97 -1.62 7.11 14.17
CA ILE A 97 -0.75 8.16 13.60
C ILE A 97 -1.15 8.53 12.15
N GLU A 98 -1.77 7.62 11.41
CA GLU A 98 -2.26 7.81 10.05
C GLU A 98 -3.41 8.81 9.91
N ASP A 99 -4.14 9.09 10.99
CA ASP A 99 -5.30 9.99 10.98
C ASP A 99 -4.93 11.43 11.39
N LEU A 100 -3.67 11.65 11.79
CA LEU A 100 -3.15 12.97 12.14
C LEU A 100 -3.06 13.86 10.90
N THR A 101 -3.37 15.14 11.08
CA THR A 101 -3.03 16.17 10.09
C THR A 101 -1.52 16.33 9.96
N GLU A 102 -1.07 16.92 8.85
CA GLU A 102 0.35 17.14 8.59
C GLU A 102 1.00 18.02 9.67
N GLU A 103 0.25 19.00 10.19
CA GLU A 103 0.66 19.88 11.29
C GLU A 103 0.85 19.11 12.62
N GLU A 104 -0.08 18.21 12.94
CA GLU A 104 -0.01 17.35 14.13
C GLU A 104 1.13 16.34 14.02
N LEU A 105 1.38 15.79 12.83
CA LEU A 105 2.48 14.87 12.58
C LEU A 105 3.85 15.54 12.77
N ASP A 106 4.00 16.79 12.31
CA ASP A 106 5.23 17.58 12.50
C ASP A 106 5.45 17.93 13.98
N GLN A 107 4.39 18.26 14.72
CA GLN A 107 4.46 18.46 16.17
C GLN A 107 4.89 17.19 16.91
N LEU A 108 4.34 16.03 16.52
CA LEU A 108 4.69 14.74 17.10
C LEU A 108 6.15 14.39 16.81
N HIS A 109 6.62 14.63 15.58
CA HIS A 109 8.02 14.42 15.17
C HIS A 109 8.98 15.26 16.03
N LYS A 110 8.72 16.57 16.17
CA LYS A 110 9.52 17.49 16.99
C LYS A 110 9.57 17.08 18.46
N TYR A 111 8.46 16.57 19.01
CA TYR A 111 8.41 16.06 20.38
C TYR A 111 9.35 14.86 20.59
N TYR A 112 9.33 13.87 19.68
CA TYR A 112 10.22 12.71 19.77
C TYR A 112 11.67 13.05 19.49
N GLU A 113 11.95 13.98 18.57
CA GLU A 113 13.30 14.49 18.31
C GLU A 113 13.89 15.12 19.58
N LYS A 114 13.09 15.91 20.31
CA LYS A 114 13.48 16.52 21.58
C LYS A 114 13.72 15.47 22.68
N LEU A 115 12.87 14.45 22.78
CA LEU A 115 13.08 13.34 23.71
C LEU A 115 14.37 12.55 23.40
N GLY A 116 14.67 12.29 22.12
CA GLY A 116 15.90 11.63 21.71
C GLY A 116 17.16 12.44 22.07
N LYS A 117 17.11 13.76 21.88
CA LYS A 117 18.18 14.69 22.30
C LYS A 117 18.39 14.66 23.81
N LEU A 118 17.31 14.76 24.59
CA LEU A 118 17.35 14.70 26.06
C LEU A 118 17.88 13.35 26.58
N SER A 119 17.51 12.23 25.95
CA SER A 119 18.01 10.90 26.32
C SER A 119 19.50 10.71 25.98
N ASN A 120 20.02 11.42 24.97
CA ASN A 120 21.45 11.41 24.64
C ASN A 120 22.26 12.34 25.56
N GLU A 121 21.71 13.48 25.98
CA GLU A 121 22.31 14.37 26.99
C GLU A 121 22.31 13.77 28.41
N SER A 122 21.31 12.92 28.72
CA SER A 122 21.16 12.28 30.03
C SER A 122 22.01 11.03 30.22
N LYS A 123 22.72 10.55 29.18
CA LYS A 123 23.80 9.56 29.37
C LYS A 123 24.99 10.34 29.93
N PRO A 124 25.31 10.23 31.24
CA PRO A 124 26.53 10.83 31.72
C PRO A 124 27.65 10.09 31.01
N SER A 125 28.61 10.84 30.51
CA SER A 125 29.92 10.35 30.10
C SER A 125 30.64 9.73 31.30
N SER A 126 30.18 8.57 31.79
CA SER A 126 30.86 7.77 32.79
C SER A 126 31.99 7.00 32.12
N ASN A 127 32.98 7.71 31.55
CA ASN A 127 34.22 7.07 31.14
C ASN A 127 35.44 8.01 31.02
N SER A 128 35.56 9.00 31.91
CA SER A 128 36.78 9.83 32.01
C SER A 128 37.41 9.89 33.40
N ALA A 129 36.93 9.13 34.39
CA ALA A 129 37.51 9.06 35.73
C ALA A 129 38.10 7.66 36.00
N GLY A 130 39.14 7.29 35.26
CA GLY A 130 39.80 5.98 35.42
C GLY A 130 41.23 5.85 34.88
N GLN A 131 41.86 6.94 34.45
CA GLN A 131 43.27 6.93 34.01
C GLN A 131 44.14 7.84 34.89
N GLN A 132 44.14 7.53 36.19
CA GLN A 132 45.22 7.90 37.10
C GLN A 132 45.46 6.70 38.01
N HIS A 133 46.10 5.64 37.51
CA HIS A 133 46.84 4.63 38.32
C HIS A 133 47.25 3.44 37.43
N ARG A 134 48.20 3.65 36.52
CA ARG A 134 49.17 2.60 36.17
C ARG A 134 50.30 3.19 35.34
N TYR A 135 51.43 3.43 35.99
CA TYR A 135 52.81 3.21 35.54
C TYR A 135 53.70 3.91 36.58
N LYS A 136 53.98 3.19 37.66
CA LYS A 136 55.31 3.19 38.26
C LYS A 136 56.05 2.00 37.66
#